data_AF-A0A1R3KNC8-F1
#
_entry.id   AF-A0A1R3KNC8-F1
#
_cell.length_a   1.000
_cell.length_b   1.000
_cell.length_c   1.000
_cell.angle_alpha   90.00
_cell.angle_beta   90.00
_cell.angle_gamma   90.00
#
_symmetry.space_group_name_H-M   'P 1'
#
loop_
_entity.id
_entity.type
_entity.pdbx_description
1 polymer ?
#
loop_
_entity_poly.entity_id
_entity_poly.type
_entity_poly.pdbx_seq_one_letter_code
_entity_poly.pdbx_strand_id
1 'polypeptide(L)'
;MANQGNQQPQFPEKEQLPQQIRQLITTLENLLAVRYPIMTNRIPIQARRNPILAEIAKVLIAYHVHTNNRAIAEDTTIYRWLRLTPADILTKEAALEKMHQPHILSAMCTHGIANFSVPSLSFKTENPILEHARNIVQGQLSVLKYSSLFSGMLAYHLRFDFGREGALCDLPTAALPFPEPTDITALHYNARGGNLFSFKANLQNTVQQYQPMIIIVTETRLGSGEANQMASRINYRQVLTIDPIGYSGGVWLFSNLANISLDRIMQTESEIRVNFLQI
;
A
#
# COMPACT_ATOMS: atom_id res chain seq x y z
N MET A 1 44.58 -20.93 24.49
CA MET A 1 43.33 -20.19 24.71
C MET A 1 42.81 -19.78 23.34
N ALA A 2 41.79 -20.47 22.84
CA ALA A 2 41.29 -20.29 21.47
C ALA A 2 40.30 -19.12 21.42
N ASN A 3 40.54 -18.22 20.45
CA ASN A 3 39.71 -17.09 20.10
C ASN A 3 38.34 -17.59 19.59
N GLN A 4 37.28 -17.48 20.39
CA GLN A 4 35.91 -17.70 19.92
C GLN A 4 35.50 -16.50 19.06
N GLY A 5 35.75 -16.59 17.77
CA GLY A 5 35.22 -15.65 16.80
C GLY A 5 33.70 -15.65 16.83
N ASN A 6 33.11 -14.46 16.92
CA ASN A 6 31.70 -14.17 16.66
C ASN A 6 31.29 -14.73 15.28
N GLN A 7 30.90 -16.01 15.21
CA GLN A 7 30.21 -16.53 14.04
C GLN A 7 28.74 -16.13 14.16
N GLN A 8 28.33 -15.16 13.34
CA GLN A 8 26.91 -14.85 13.20
C GLN A 8 26.16 -16.12 12.77
N PRO A 9 24.95 -16.37 13.28
CA PRO A 9 24.18 -17.56 12.90
C PRO A 9 24.03 -17.62 11.38
N GLN A 10 24.52 -18.69 10.77
CA GLN A 10 24.34 -18.92 9.35
C GLN A 10 22.86 -19.28 9.11
N PHE A 11 22.18 -18.45 8.35
CA PHE A 11 20.79 -18.64 7.94
C PHE A 11 20.74 -19.22 6.53
N PRO A 12 19.78 -20.12 6.23
CA PRO A 12 19.56 -20.56 4.87
C PRO A 12 19.12 -19.39 3.98
N GLU A 13 19.43 -19.49 2.69
CA GLU A 13 18.91 -18.55 1.68
C GLU A 13 17.39 -18.55 1.74
N LYS A 14 16.77 -17.38 1.51
CA LYS A 14 15.32 -17.24 1.66
C LYS A 14 14.59 -18.21 0.74
N GLU A 15 15.11 -18.46 -0.45
CA GLU A 15 14.54 -19.34 -1.47
C GLU A 15 14.46 -20.80 -1.04
N GLN A 16 15.33 -21.23 -0.12
CA GLN A 16 15.41 -22.60 0.41
C GLN A 16 14.35 -22.88 1.49
N LEU A 17 13.72 -21.84 2.03
CA LEU A 17 12.72 -21.99 3.08
C LEU A 17 11.35 -22.43 2.54
N PRO A 18 10.53 -23.11 3.37
CA PRO A 18 9.14 -23.41 3.03
C PRO A 18 8.38 -22.15 2.60
N GLN A 19 7.45 -22.29 1.65
CA GLN A 19 6.71 -21.16 1.08
C GLN A 19 6.04 -20.28 2.14
N GLN A 20 5.43 -20.89 3.16
CA GLN A 20 4.74 -20.20 4.24
C GLN A 20 5.71 -19.40 5.12
N ILE A 21 6.92 -19.92 5.36
CA ILE A 21 7.98 -19.22 6.10
C ILE A 21 8.51 -18.06 5.25
N ARG A 22 8.73 -18.25 3.95
CA ARG A 22 9.14 -17.18 3.03
C ARG A 22 8.12 -16.04 2.99
N GLN A 23 6.84 -16.38 2.97
CA GLN A 23 5.75 -15.40 3.02
C GLN A 23 5.77 -14.61 4.32
N LEU A 24 5.85 -15.30 5.47
CA LEU A 24 5.92 -14.62 6.78
C LEU A 24 7.17 -13.73 6.91
N ILE A 25 8.33 -14.21 6.47
CA ILE A 25 9.56 -13.39 6.43
C ILE A 25 9.35 -12.14 5.58
N THR A 26 8.82 -12.27 4.37
CA THR A 26 8.54 -11.13 3.48
C THR A 26 7.59 -10.13 4.15
N THR A 27 6.57 -10.61 4.84
CA THR A 27 5.64 -9.76 5.60
C THR A 27 6.36 -9.01 6.71
N LEU A 28 7.19 -9.69 7.50
CA LEU A 28 7.93 -9.10 8.61
C LEU A 28 9.00 -8.11 8.13
N GLU A 29 9.67 -8.39 7.00
CA GLU A 29 10.57 -7.46 6.32
C GLU A 29 9.85 -6.16 5.94
N ASN A 30 8.67 -6.26 5.32
CA ASN A 30 7.88 -5.10 4.92
C ASN A 30 7.30 -4.33 6.11
N LEU A 31 6.86 -5.04 7.16
CA LEU A 31 6.26 -4.45 8.35
C LEU A 31 7.28 -3.72 9.22
N LEU A 32 8.45 -4.33 9.41
CA LEU A 32 9.47 -3.84 10.34
C LEU A 32 10.61 -3.07 9.64
N ALA A 33 10.56 -2.98 8.30
CA ALA A 33 11.63 -2.49 7.42
C ALA A 33 13.00 -3.12 7.75
N VAL A 34 12.99 -4.45 7.87
CA VAL A 34 14.20 -5.26 8.05
C VAL A 34 14.46 -6.10 6.81
N ARG A 35 15.64 -6.72 6.75
CA ARG A 35 15.98 -7.67 5.69
C ARG A 35 16.46 -8.97 6.29
N TYR A 36 15.93 -10.08 5.82
CA TYR A 36 16.44 -11.41 6.08
C TYR A 36 17.61 -11.70 5.12
N PRO A 37 18.68 -12.40 5.55
CA PRO A 37 18.92 -12.93 6.90
C PRO A 37 19.64 -11.94 7.84
N ILE A 38 19.76 -10.66 7.47
CA ILE A 38 20.52 -9.66 8.22
C ILE A 38 19.94 -9.51 9.63
N MET A 39 20.69 -9.97 10.63
CA MET A 39 20.32 -9.81 12.04
C MET A 39 20.40 -8.34 12.44
N THR A 40 19.31 -7.82 12.99
CA THR A 40 19.34 -6.50 13.61
C THR A 40 19.81 -6.65 15.06
N ASN A 41 21.00 -6.14 15.40
CA ASN A 41 21.51 -6.11 16.79
C ASN A 41 20.68 -5.17 17.70
N ARG A 42 19.70 -4.46 17.13
CA ARG A 42 18.82 -3.49 17.79
C ARG A 42 17.43 -3.73 17.25
N ILE A 43 16.40 -3.74 18.12
CA ILE A 43 14.98 -3.66 17.70
C ILE A 43 14.89 -2.67 16.53
N PRO A 44 14.32 -3.05 15.37
CA PRO A 44 14.34 -2.23 14.17
C PRO A 44 13.89 -0.81 14.50
N ILE A 45 14.54 0.21 13.94
CA ILE A 45 14.29 1.63 14.27
C ILE A 45 12.79 1.95 14.18
N GLN A 46 12.07 1.32 13.25
CA GLN A 46 10.63 1.46 13.11
C GLN A 46 9.84 0.83 14.27
N ALA A 47 10.19 -0.38 14.73
CA ALA A 47 9.56 -1.01 15.88
C ALA A 47 9.86 -0.28 17.21
N ARG A 48 11.00 0.40 17.32
CA ARG A 48 11.27 1.32 18.46
C ARG A 48 10.45 2.59 18.42
N ARG A 49 10.22 3.12 17.22
CA ARG A 49 9.42 4.34 17.00
C ARG A 49 7.92 4.08 17.02
N ASN A 50 7.51 2.85 16.74
CA ASN A 50 6.12 2.45 16.68
C ASN A 50 5.93 1.06 17.32
N PRO A 51 5.65 0.99 18.64
CA PRO A 51 5.53 -0.27 19.37
C PRO A 51 4.40 -1.17 18.82
N ILE A 52 3.41 -0.58 18.14
CA ILE A 52 2.31 -1.34 17.53
C ILE A 52 2.82 -2.33 16.47
N LEU A 53 3.89 -2.00 15.75
CA LEU A 53 4.44 -2.88 14.70
C LEU A 53 5.07 -4.12 15.30
N ALA A 54 5.70 -4.00 16.47
CA ALA A 54 6.22 -5.14 17.21
C ALA A 54 5.09 -6.05 17.70
N GLU A 55 3.99 -5.47 18.18
CA GLU A 55 2.81 -6.23 18.60
C GLU A 55 2.15 -6.97 17.43
N ILE A 56 2.00 -6.31 16.28
CA ILE A 56 1.48 -6.94 15.06
C ILE A 56 2.41 -8.07 14.59
N ALA A 57 3.72 -7.87 14.63
CA ALA A 57 4.69 -8.91 14.28
C ALA A 57 4.54 -10.13 15.19
N LYS A 58 4.40 -9.95 16.51
CA LYS A 58 4.15 -11.04 17.45
C LYS A 58 2.84 -11.76 17.13
N VAL A 59 1.77 -11.02 16.84
CA VAL A 59 0.47 -11.58 16.45
C VAL A 59 0.59 -12.40 15.17
N LEU A 60 1.32 -11.92 14.16
CA LEU A 60 1.54 -12.65 12.90
C LEU A 60 2.35 -13.92 13.09
N ILE A 61 3.39 -13.86 13.92
CA ILE A 61 4.21 -15.03 14.24
C ILE A 61 3.37 -16.05 15.01
N ALA A 62 2.63 -15.63 16.04
CA ALA A 62 1.74 -16.52 16.78
C ALA A 62 0.65 -17.13 15.88
N TYR A 63 0.01 -16.33 15.03
CA TYR A 63 -0.96 -16.83 14.06
C TYR A 63 -0.34 -17.90 13.16
N HIS A 64 0.85 -17.66 12.63
CA HIS A 64 1.56 -18.62 11.78
C HIS A 64 1.85 -19.93 12.52
N VAL A 65 2.35 -19.85 13.75
CA VAL A 65 2.67 -21.03 14.58
C VAL A 65 1.43 -21.88 14.87
N HIS A 66 0.31 -21.24 15.19
CA HIS A 66 -0.90 -21.93 15.63
C HIS A 66 -1.82 -22.40 14.49
N THR A 67 -1.58 -21.97 13.25
CA THR A 67 -2.44 -22.30 12.09
C THR A 67 -1.77 -23.17 11.03
N ASN A 68 -0.44 -23.29 11.03
CA ASN A 68 0.29 -24.11 10.06
C ASN A 68 0.55 -25.53 10.58
N ASN A 69 0.94 -26.42 9.65
CA ASN A 69 1.34 -27.79 9.99
C ASN A 69 2.53 -27.78 10.98
N ARG A 70 2.60 -28.79 11.85
CA ARG A 70 3.57 -28.93 12.94
C ARG A 70 5.03 -28.76 12.48
N ALA A 71 5.39 -29.29 11.32
CA ALA A 71 6.73 -29.14 10.74
C ALA A 71 7.12 -27.69 10.41
N ILE A 72 6.13 -26.83 10.13
CA ILE A 72 6.32 -25.39 9.87
C ILE A 72 6.28 -24.60 11.18
N ALA A 73 5.43 -25.01 12.14
CA ALA A 73 5.34 -24.40 13.46
C ALA A 73 6.60 -24.59 14.31
N GLU A 74 7.30 -25.72 14.13
CA GLU A 74 8.56 -26.06 14.79
C GLU A 74 9.80 -25.41 14.12
N ASP A 75 9.63 -24.72 12.99
CA ASP A 75 10.73 -24.00 12.32
C ASP A 75 11.24 -22.85 13.21
N THR A 76 12.55 -22.84 13.48
CA THR A 76 13.17 -21.86 14.37
C THR A 76 13.80 -20.67 13.68
N THR A 77 13.77 -20.62 12.34
CA THR A 77 14.43 -19.60 11.51
C THR A 77 13.98 -18.20 11.90
N ILE A 78 12.68 -17.99 12.05
CA ILE A 78 12.10 -16.69 12.37
C ILE A 78 12.47 -16.25 13.79
N TYR A 79 12.41 -17.16 14.78
CA TYR A 79 12.80 -16.85 16.15
C TYR A 79 14.27 -16.49 16.24
N ARG A 80 15.14 -17.25 15.56
CA ARG A 80 16.57 -16.98 15.52
C ARG A 80 16.85 -15.64 14.85
N TRP A 81 16.20 -15.36 13.71
CA TRP A 81 16.39 -14.12 12.95
C TRP A 81 15.97 -12.88 13.74
N LEU A 82 14.81 -12.92 14.40
CA LEU A 82 14.27 -11.81 15.20
C LEU A 82 14.70 -11.83 16.67
N ARG A 83 15.49 -12.83 17.08
CA ARG A 83 15.93 -13.06 18.47
C ARG A 83 14.77 -13.15 19.47
N LEU A 84 13.72 -13.87 19.08
CA LEU A 84 12.57 -14.14 19.92
C LEU A 84 12.80 -15.41 20.74
N THR A 85 12.29 -15.40 21.96
CA THR A 85 12.23 -16.57 22.85
C THR A 85 10.83 -17.18 22.83
N PRO A 86 10.64 -18.43 23.27
CA PRO A 86 9.29 -19.03 23.37
C PRO A 86 8.31 -18.21 24.23
N ALA A 87 8.82 -17.46 25.21
CA ALA A 87 8.00 -16.56 26.05
C ALA A 87 7.48 -15.32 25.30
N ASP A 88 8.09 -14.95 24.17
CA ASP A 88 7.64 -13.83 23.33
C ASP A 88 6.49 -14.23 22.38
N ILE A 89 6.21 -15.54 22.25
CA ILE A 89 5.17 -16.07 21.37
C ILE A 89 3.84 -16.06 22.12
N LEU A 90 2.85 -15.38 21.55
CA LEU A 90 1.50 -15.34 22.11
C LEU A 90 0.84 -16.73 22.03
N THR A 91 0.02 -17.05 23.03
CA THR A 91 -0.91 -18.18 22.92
C THR A 91 -1.91 -17.90 21.80
N LYS A 92 -2.59 -18.96 21.32
CA LYS A 92 -3.61 -18.82 20.28
C LYS A 92 -4.71 -17.85 20.71
N GLU A 93 -5.17 -17.96 21.95
CA GLU A 93 -6.22 -17.14 22.53
C GLU A 93 -5.77 -15.68 22.65
N ALA A 94 -4.56 -15.43 23.15
CA ALA A 94 -4.01 -14.09 23.29
C ALA A 94 -3.75 -13.42 21.92
N ALA A 95 -3.32 -14.19 20.92
CA ALA A 95 -3.15 -13.70 19.56
C ALA A 95 -4.51 -13.30 18.96
N LEU A 96 -5.53 -14.14 19.10
CA LEU A 96 -6.88 -13.83 18.65
C LEU A 96 -7.46 -12.62 19.38
N GLU A 97 -7.32 -12.53 20.70
CA GLU A 97 -7.79 -11.38 21.48
C GLU A 97 -7.13 -10.08 21.00
N LYS A 98 -5.80 -10.08 20.82
CA LYS A 98 -5.07 -8.93 20.26
C LYS A 98 -5.51 -8.58 18.85
N MET A 99 -5.78 -9.57 18.00
CA MET A 99 -6.31 -9.33 16.66
C MET A 99 -7.69 -8.67 16.66
N HIS A 100 -8.48 -8.74 17.73
CA HIS A 100 -9.77 -8.05 17.80
C HIS A 100 -9.65 -6.61 18.35
N GLN A 101 -8.47 -6.22 18.86
CA GLN A 101 -8.28 -4.88 19.39
C GLN A 101 -8.31 -3.85 18.24
N PRO A 102 -9.14 -2.79 18.33
CA PRO A 102 -9.34 -1.85 17.21
C PRO A 102 -8.05 -1.21 16.68
N HIS A 103 -7.11 -0.86 17.57
CA HIS A 103 -5.85 -0.26 17.17
C HIS A 103 -4.93 -1.25 16.43
N ILE A 104 -4.92 -2.54 16.82
CA ILE A 104 -4.18 -3.60 16.11
C ILE A 104 -4.80 -3.85 14.74
N LEU A 105 -6.13 -3.98 14.66
CA LEU A 105 -6.83 -4.14 13.38
C LEU A 105 -6.56 -2.97 12.44
N SER A 106 -6.70 -1.74 12.93
CA SER A 106 -6.40 -0.53 12.17
C SER A 106 -4.98 -0.56 11.62
N ALA A 107 -4.01 -0.88 12.48
CA ALA A 107 -2.62 -0.93 12.07
C ALA A 107 -2.34 -2.08 11.09
N MET A 108 -2.94 -3.26 11.26
CA MET A 108 -2.86 -4.35 10.29
C MET A 108 -3.45 -3.93 8.94
N CYS A 109 -4.59 -3.26 8.91
CA CYS A 109 -5.23 -2.81 7.68
C CYS A 109 -4.41 -1.72 6.95
N THR A 110 -3.93 -0.71 7.67
CA THR A 110 -3.12 0.38 7.08
C THR A 110 -1.76 -0.10 6.55
N HIS A 111 -1.25 -1.21 7.07
CA HIS A 111 -0.04 -1.89 6.57
C HIS A 111 -0.36 -3.06 5.65
N GLY A 112 -1.59 -3.18 5.13
CA GLY A 112 -1.96 -4.22 4.16
C GLY A 112 -1.74 -5.65 4.62
N ILE A 113 -1.87 -5.89 5.92
CA ILE A 113 -1.75 -7.20 6.53
C ILE A 113 -3.10 -7.91 6.59
N ALA A 114 -4.18 -7.17 6.84
CA ALA A 114 -5.54 -7.73 6.95
C ALA A 114 -6.47 -7.19 5.86
N ASN A 115 -7.41 -8.01 5.41
CA ASN A 115 -8.55 -7.56 4.60
C ASN A 115 -9.79 -7.32 5.48
N PHE A 116 -10.75 -6.54 4.97
CA PHE A 116 -11.97 -6.15 5.66
C PHE A 116 -12.90 -7.33 5.99
N SER A 117 -12.88 -8.39 5.17
CA SER A 117 -13.50 -9.68 5.46
C SER A 117 -12.47 -10.58 6.14
N VAL A 118 -12.88 -11.21 7.27
CA VAL A 118 -12.16 -12.16 8.16
C VAL A 118 -10.64 -12.19 7.90
N PRO A 119 -9.78 -11.75 8.85
CA PRO A 119 -8.37 -11.44 8.61
C PRO A 119 -7.67 -12.46 7.70
N SER A 120 -7.78 -12.21 6.41
CA SER A 120 -7.18 -12.99 5.36
C SER A 120 -5.92 -12.23 5.03
N LEU A 121 -4.79 -12.87 5.35
CA LEU A 121 -3.48 -12.31 5.16
C LEU A 121 -3.21 -12.17 3.65
N SER A 122 -3.38 -10.97 3.10
CA SER A 122 -3.20 -10.67 1.67
C SER A 122 -2.16 -9.59 1.48
N PHE A 123 -0.97 -9.98 1.01
CA PHE A 123 0.23 -9.13 1.03
C PHE A 123 0.72 -8.69 -0.34
N LYS A 124 0.00 -9.01 -1.41
CA LYS A 124 0.41 -8.61 -2.76
C LYS A 124 0.02 -7.15 -2.97
N THR A 125 0.99 -6.24 -2.91
CA THR A 125 0.87 -4.95 -3.59
C THR A 125 0.73 -5.22 -5.07
N GLU A 126 -0.27 -4.63 -5.71
CA GLU A 126 -0.42 -4.74 -7.16
C GLU A 126 0.69 -3.94 -7.86
N ASN A 127 1.11 -4.37 -9.04
CA ASN A 127 2.04 -3.54 -9.82
C ASN A 127 1.28 -2.30 -10.30
N PRO A 128 1.88 -1.11 -10.22
CA PRO A 128 1.24 0.08 -10.71
C PRO A 128 1.04 0.00 -12.23
N ILE A 129 -0.11 0.47 -12.70
CA ILE A 129 -0.49 0.51 -14.11
C ILE A 129 -0.22 1.91 -14.63
N LEU A 130 0.56 2.03 -15.69
CA LEU A 130 0.86 3.30 -16.35
C LEU A 130 0.05 3.43 -17.64
N GLU A 131 -0.84 4.40 -17.68
CA GLU A 131 -1.71 4.71 -18.82
C GLU A 131 -1.20 5.93 -19.58
N HIS A 132 -1.31 5.88 -20.91
CA HIS A 132 -0.91 6.96 -21.79
C HIS A 132 -2.05 7.27 -22.76
N ALA A 133 -2.43 8.53 -22.85
CA ALA A 133 -3.39 9.03 -23.83
C ALA A 133 -2.73 10.13 -24.64
N ARG A 134 -2.96 10.15 -25.97
CA ARG A 134 -2.30 11.09 -26.88
C ARG A 134 -3.28 12.06 -27.52
N ASN A 135 -2.79 13.25 -27.86
CA ASN A 135 -3.55 14.29 -28.57
C ASN A 135 -4.86 14.64 -27.87
N ILE A 136 -4.80 14.84 -26.55
CA ILE A 136 -5.95 15.16 -25.72
C ILE A 136 -6.14 16.67 -25.72
N VAL A 137 -7.34 17.13 -26.04
CA VAL A 137 -7.70 18.55 -25.96
C VAL A 137 -8.60 18.85 -24.76
N GLN A 138 -9.27 17.84 -24.20
CA GLN A 138 -10.05 17.95 -22.96
C GLN A 138 -9.97 16.64 -22.20
N GLY A 139 -9.98 16.67 -20.87
CA GLY A 139 -9.95 15.46 -20.08
C GLY A 139 -10.72 15.57 -18.78
N GLN A 140 -11.32 14.46 -18.38
CA GLN A 140 -11.97 14.27 -17.10
C GLN A 140 -11.62 12.90 -16.53
N LEU A 141 -11.45 12.84 -15.21
CA LEU A 141 -11.26 11.59 -14.48
C LEU A 141 -12.38 11.47 -13.44
N SER A 142 -13.03 10.31 -13.42
CA SER A 142 -13.91 9.88 -12.34
C SER A 142 -13.36 8.63 -11.68
N VAL A 143 -13.28 8.63 -10.35
CA VAL A 143 -12.99 7.44 -9.55
C VAL A 143 -14.23 7.11 -8.74
N LEU A 144 -14.90 6.03 -9.12
CA LEU A 144 -16.11 5.54 -8.43
C LEU A 144 -15.75 4.36 -7.53
N LYS A 145 -16.24 4.40 -6.30
CA LYS A 145 -16.06 3.42 -5.23
C LYS A 145 -17.41 2.79 -4.93
N TYR A 146 -17.50 1.47 -5.08
CA TYR A 146 -18.74 0.74 -4.82
C TYR A 146 -18.46 -0.56 -4.07
N SER A 147 -19.45 -1.01 -3.30
CA SER A 147 -19.41 -2.31 -2.65
C SER A 147 -20.00 -3.36 -3.58
N SER A 148 -19.25 -4.43 -3.86
CA SER A 148 -19.77 -5.58 -4.57
C SER A 148 -20.74 -6.34 -3.66
N LEU A 149 -22.03 -6.31 -3.99
CA LEU A 149 -23.08 -7.01 -3.22
C LEU A 149 -22.82 -8.52 -3.07
N PHE A 150 -22.10 -9.12 -4.02
CA PHE A 150 -21.81 -10.57 -4.03
C PHE A 150 -20.58 -10.97 -3.21
N SER A 151 -19.60 -10.06 -3.06
CA SER A 151 -18.34 -10.38 -2.36
C SER A 151 -18.13 -9.61 -1.07
N GLY A 152 -18.92 -8.55 -0.83
CA GLY A 152 -18.68 -7.58 0.25
C GLY A 152 -17.37 -6.82 0.10
N MET A 153 -16.64 -7.00 -1.01
CA MET A 153 -15.38 -6.32 -1.28
C MET A 153 -15.64 -4.96 -1.91
N LEU A 154 -14.81 -4.00 -1.52
CA LEU A 154 -14.77 -2.69 -2.15
C LEU A 154 -14.11 -2.81 -3.52
N ALA A 155 -14.70 -2.17 -4.53
CA ALA A 155 -14.18 -2.09 -5.88
C ALA A 155 -14.11 -0.64 -6.34
N TYR A 156 -13.17 -0.37 -7.24
CA TYR A 156 -12.99 0.93 -7.86
C TYR A 156 -13.18 0.82 -9.37
N HIS A 157 -13.90 1.77 -9.92
CA HIS A 157 -13.97 2.00 -11.35
C HIS A 157 -13.33 3.34 -11.67
N LEU A 158 -12.22 3.30 -12.40
CA LEU A 158 -11.55 4.47 -12.92
C LEU A 158 -12.07 4.71 -14.34
N ARG A 159 -12.60 5.91 -14.58
CA ARG A 159 -13.09 6.33 -15.89
C ARG A 159 -12.37 7.58 -16.32
N PHE A 160 -11.66 7.48 -17.44
CA PHE A 160 -11.10 8.63 -18.15
C PHE A 160 -11.99 8.95 -19.35
N ASP A 161 -12.44 10.19 -19.43
CA ASP A 161 -13.15 10.71 -20.60
C ASP A 161 -12.25 11.76 -21.27
N PHE A 162 -11.95 11.56 -22.55
CA PHE A 162 -11.03 12.40 -23.31
C PHE A 162 -11.67 12.99 -24.56
N GLY A 163 -11.57 14.31 -24.70
CA GLY A 163 -11.85 15.04 -25.93
C GLY A 163 -10.61 15.05 -26.81
N ARG A 164 -10.81 14.89 -28.11
CA ARG A 164 -9.75 14.93 -29.13
C ARG A 164 -10.16 15.84 -30.27
N GLU A 165 -9.19 16.41 -30.95
CA GLU A 165 -9.44 17.21 -32.15
C GLU A 165 -10.17 16.37 -33.22
N GLY A 166 -11.24 16.91 -33.78
CA GLY A 166 -12.08 16.22 -34.78
C GLY A 166 -13.02 15.14 -34.21
N ALA A 167 -13.12 14.97 -32.90
CA ALA A 167 -14.12 14.10 -32.31
C ALA A 167 -15.53 14.65 -32.53
N LEU A 168 -16.49 13.79 -32.91
CA LEU A 168 -17.89 14.17 -33.16
C LEU A 168 -18.67 14.50 -31.88
N CYS A 169 -18.11 14.24 -30.71
CA CYS A 169 -18.73 14.50 -29.42
C CYS A 169 -17.83 15.42 -28.59
N ASP A 170 -18.34 16.61 -28.28
CA ASP A 170 -17.80 17.45 -27.22
C ASP A 170 -18.00 16.75 -25.88
N LEU A 171 -17.06 16.93 -24.96
CA LEU A 171 -17.19 16.46 -23.58
C LEU A 171 -17.89 17.56 -22.77
N PRO A 172 -19.24 17.53 -22.63
CA PRO A 172 -20.01 18.71 -22.19
C PRO A 172 -19.74 19.09 -20.73
N THR A 173 -19.19 18.14 -19.97
CA THR A 173 -18.86 18.26 -18.55
C THR A 173 -17.36 18.46 -18.29
N ALA A 174 -16.52 18.48 -19.32
CA ALA A 174 -15.10 18.78 -19.18
C ALA A 174 -14.84 20.30 -19.14
N ALA A 175 -13.70 20.70 -18.59
CA ALA A 175 -13.25 22.09 -18.63
C ALA A 175 -13.01 22.56 -20.08
N LEU A 176 -12.77 23.86 -20.27
CA LEU A 176 -12.44 24.41 -21.60
C LEU A 176 -11.31 23.61 -22.27
N PRO A 177 -11.35 23.43 -23.60
CA PRO A 177 -10.27 22.77 -24.30
C PRO A 177 -8.92 23.42 -24.02
N PHE A 178 -7.91 22.58 -23.93
CA PHE A 178 -6.51 22.98 -23.93
C PHE A 178 -6.24 23.80 -25.20
N PRO A 179 -5.44 24.88 -25.10
CA PRO A 179 -4.99 25.63 -26.26
C PRO A 179 -4.38 24.76 -27.36
N GLU A 180 -3.65 23.71 -26.97
CA GLU A 180 -3.00 22.78 -27.88
C GLU A 180 -3.19 21.33 -27.41
N PRO A 181 -3.32 20.35 -28.33
CA PRO A 181 -3.39 18.93 -27.98
C PRO A 181 -2.19 18.49 -27.13
N THR A 182 -2.45 17.75 -26.06
CA THR A 182 -1.44 17.35 -25.07
C THR A 182 -1.52 15.85 -24.79
N ASP A 183 -0.37 15.21 -24.63
CA ASP A 183 -0.28 13.82 -24.18
C ASP A 183 -0.41 13.75 -22.66
N ILE A 184 -1.18 12.80 -22.15
CA ILE A 184 -1.45 12.61 -20.73
C ILE A 184 -0.90 11.27 -20.27
N THR A 185 -0.16 11.30 -19.16
CA THR A 185 0.31 10.09 -18.47
C THR A 185 -0.30 10.01 -17.08
N ALA A 186 -0.90 8.86 -16.77
CA ALA A 186 -1.52 8.60 -15.48
C ALA A 186 -1.01 7.28 -14.89
N LEU A 187 -0.69 7.27 -13.59
CA LEU A 187 -0.27 6.08 -12.86
C LEU A 187 -1.36 5.65 -11.89
N HIS A 188 -1.92 4.46 -12.04
CA HIS A 188 -2.85 3.87 -11.09
C HIS A 188 -2.15 2.81 -10.22
N TYR A 189 -2.28 2.93 -8.89
CA TYR A 189 -1.71 2.01 -7.93
C TYR A 189 -2.70 1.65 -6.81
N ASN A 190 -3.14 0.40 -6.75
CA ASN A 190 -3.80 -0.14 -5.56
C ASN A 190 -2.79 -0.43 -4.43
N ALA A 191 -2.82 0.38 -3.37
CA ALA A 191 -1.86 0.30 -2.27
C ALA A 191 -2.12 -0.89 -1.32
N ARG A 192 -3.39 -1.31 -1.19
CA ARG A 192 -3.87 -2.27 -0.17
C ARG A 192 -3.44 -1.92 1.26
N GLY A 193 -3.15 -0.65 1.55
CA GLY A 193 -2.51 -0.20 2.79
C GLY A 193 -1.33 0.71 2.51
N GLY A 194 -1.59 2.02 2.45
CA GLY A 194 -0.61 3.03 2.09
C GLY A 194 0.52 3.23 3.11
N ASN A 195 0.48 2.56 4.28
CA ASN A 195 1.54 2.65 5.27
C ASN A 195 2.68 1.66 5.03
N LEU A 196 2.50 0.69 4.13
CA LEU A 196 3.51 -0.30 3.76
C LEU A 196 4.81 0.35 3.27
N PHE A 197 5.94 -0.12 3.80
CA PHE A 197 7.26 0.36 3.38
C PHE A 197 7.53 0.05 1.90
N SER A 198 7.21 -1.19 1.47
CA SER A 198 7.38 -1.63 0.08
C SER A 198 6.55 -0.79 -0.91
N PHE A 199 5.29 -0.50 -0.57
CA PHE A 199 4.43 0.38 -1.36
C PHE A 199 5.06 1.77 -1.53
N LYS A 200 5.46 2.42 -0.43
CA LYS A 200 6.05 3.77 -0.47
C LYS A 200 7.32 3.80 -1.31
N ALA A 201 8.21 2.83 -1.12
CA ALA A 201 9.46 2.72 -1.87
C ALA A 201 9.20 2.44 -3.37
N ASN A 202 8.28 1.53 -3.68
CA ASN A 202 7.94 1.21 -5.07
C ASN A 202 7.28 2.40 -5.79
N LEU A 203 6.36 3.10 -5.13
CA LEU A 203 5.74 4.31 -5.68
C LEU A 203 6.80 5.39 -5.96
N GLN A 204 7.73 5.62 -5.03
CA GLN A 204 8.85 6.57 -5.25
C GLN A 204 9.69 6.19 -6.47
N ASN A 205 10.11 4.93 -6.59
CA ASN A 205 10.90 4.47 -7.73
C ASN A 205 10.13 4.59 -9.05
N THR A 206 8.85 4.23 -9.04
CA THR A 206 7.96 4.32 -10.22
C THR A 206 7.79 5.77 -10.67
N VAL A 207 7.61 6.70 -9.73
CA VAL A 207 7.53 8.13 -10.03
C VAL A 207 8.84 8.67 -10.59
N GLN A 208 9.99 8.26 -10.03
CA GLN A 208 11.30 8.66 -10.57
C GLN A 208 11.53 8.14 -12.00
N GLN A 209 11.07 6.92 -12.30
CA GLN A 209 11.26 6.30 -13.60
C GLN A 209 10.33 6.89 -14.67
N TYR A 210 9.06 7.12 -14.37
CA TYR A 210 8.04 7.44 -15.37
C TYR A 210 7.52 8.88 -15.33
N GLN A 211 7.74 9.60 -14.22
CA GLN A 211 7.29 10.98 -14.01
C GLN A 211 5.85 11.25 -14.48
N PRO A 212 4.86 10.44 -14.04
CA PRO A 212 3.49 10.54 -14.53
C PRO A 212 2.88 11.91 -14.20
N MET A 213 2.03 12.47 -15.07
CA MET A 213 1.38 13.75 -14.77
C MET A 213 0.38 13.63 -13.62
N ILE A 214 -0.35 12.50 -13.58
CA ILE A 214 -1.39 12.21 -12.61
C ILE A 214 -1.06 10.89 -11.91
N ILE A 215 -1.26 10.81 -10.60
CA ILE A 215 -1.18 9.55 -9.85
C ILE A 215 -2.50 9.32 -9.13
N ILE A 216 -3.01 8.09 -9.22
CA ILE A 216 -4.25 7.61 -8.62
C ILE A 216 -3.88 6.45 -7.71
N VAL A 217 -4.06 6.61 -6.40
CA VAL A 217 -3.82 5.54 -5.43
C VAL A 217 -5.14 5.12 -4.81
N THR A 218 -5.48 3.83 -4.88
CA THR A 218 -6.69 3.24 -4.29
C THR A 218 -6.34 2.32 -3.13
N GLU A 219 -7.33 1.99 -2.29
CA GLU A 219 -7.13 1.19 -1.06
C GLU A 219 -6.00 1.74 -0.17
N THR A 220 -5.94 3.07 -0.04
CA THR A 220 -4.88 3.72 0.76
C THR A 220 -5.04 3.42 2.25
N ARG A 221 -6.28 3.26 2.72
CA ARG A 221 -6.67 3.06 4.13
C ARG A 221 -6.12 4.13 5.06
N LEU A 222 -5.73 5.26 4.49
CA LEU A 222 -5.09 6.39 5.15
C LEU A 222 -5.69 7.68 4.62
N GLY A 223 -5.75 8.71 5.46
CA GLY A 223 -6.42 9.96 5.15
C GLY A 223 -5.54 10.98 4.43
N SER A 224 -6.04 12.21 4.37
CA SER A 224 -5.36 13.36 3.77
C SER A 224 -3.98 13.69 4.37
N GLY A 225 -3.77 13.47 5.67
CA GLY A 225 -2.48 13.74 6.33
C GLY A 225 -1.34 12.93 5.73
N GLU A 226 -1.53 11.62 5.58
CA GLU A 226 -0.55 10.72 4.97
C GLU A 226 -0.43 10.94 3.47
N ALA A 227 -1.52 11.30 2.79
CA ALA A 227 -1.51 11.67 1.38
C ALA A 227 -0.57 12.86 1.13
N ASN A 228 -0.68 13.92 1.95
CA ASN A 228 0.18 15.11 1.84
C ASN A 228 1.65 14.80 2.15
N GLN A 229 1.92 13.95 3.14
CA GLN A 229 3.28 13.48 3.41
C GLN A 229 3.86 12.69 2.24
N MET A 230 3.06 11.81 1.63
CA MET A 230 3.49 11.06 0.46
C MET A 230 3.75 11.98 -0.72
N ALA A 231 2.81 12.86 -1.05
CA ALA A 231 2.91 13.84 -2.13
C ALA A 231 4.16 14.72 -1.99
N SER A 232 4.44 15.20 -0.77
CA SER A 232 5.67 15.96 -0.46
C SER A 232 6.94 15.17 -0.75
N ARG A 233 6.95 13.85 -0.45
CA ARG A 233 8.11 12.97 -0.71
C ARG A 233 8.34 12.68 -2.18
N ILE A 234 7.30 12.71 -3.01
CA ILE A 234 7.40 12.50 -4.47
C ILE A 234 7.34 13.79 -5.27
N ASN A 235 7.29 14.95 -4.60
CA ASN A 235 7.20 16.28 -5.19
C ASN A 235 5.93 16.53 -6.04
N TYR A 236 4.78 16.05 -5.58
CA TYR A 236 3.48 16.35 -6.18
C TYR A 236 2.78 17.42 -5.34
N ARG A 237 2.43 18.54 -5.99
CA ARG A 237 1.98 19.76 -5.31
C ARG A 237 0.47 19.81 -5.10
N GLN A 238 -0.29 19.09 -5.90
CA GLN A 238 -1.73 19.01 -5.75
C GLN A 238 -2.13 17.65 -5.20
N VAL A 239 -2.98 17.68 -4.16
CA VAL A 239 -3.48 16.49 -3.48
C VAL A 239 -5.00 16.59 -3.33
N LEU A 240 -5.72 15.59 -3.82
CA LEU A 240 -7.15 15.40 -3.54
C LEU A 240 -7.32 14.01 -2.92
N THR A 241 -8.23 13.87 -1.96
CA THR A 241 -8.45 12.59 -1.28
C THR A 241 -9.92 12.29 -1.07
N ILE A 242 -10.26 10.99 -1.13
CA ILE A 242 -11.44 10.45 -0.45
C ILE A 242 -10.91 9.66 0.74
N ASP A 243 -11.31 10.04 1.95
CA ASP A 243 -10.85 9.34 3.15
C ASP A 243 -11.47 7.93 3.23
N PRO A 244 -10.75 6.96 3.82
CA PRO A 244 -11.30 5.62 4.06
C PRO A 244 -12.47 5.67 5.06
N ILE A 245 -13.36 4.68 4.97
CA ILE A 245 -14.45 4.49 5.94
C ILE A 245 -14.10 3.25 6.77
N GLY A 246 -13.91 3.44 8.07
CA GLY A 246 -13.40 2.39 8.95
C GLY A 246 -11.99 1.95 8.53
N TYR A 247 -11.83 0.67 8.19
CA TYR A 247 -10.54 0.10 7.77
C TYR A 247 -10.43 -0.16 6.26
N SER A 248 -11.39 0.33 5.49
CA SER A 248 -11.52 0.02 4.07
C SER A 248 -11.54 1.27 3.22
N GLY A 249 -10.99 1.15 2.02
CA GLY A 249 -11.05 2.18 1.02
C GLY A 249 -9.92 3.19 1.07
N GLY A 250 -10.24 4.42 0.71
CA GLY A 250 -9.30 5.53 0.63
C GLY A 250 -8.75 5.70 -0.79
N VAL A 251 -8.81 6.94 -1.28
CA VAL A 251 -8.30 7.33 -2.59
C VAL A 251 -7.40 8.54 -2.43
N TRP A 252 -6.22 8.52 -3.05
CA TRP A 252 -5.38 9.70 -3.22
C TRP A 252 -5.23 10.01 -4.71
N LEU A 253 -5.45 11.27 -5.09
CA LEU A 253 -5.15 11.80 -6.41
C LEU A 253 -4.04 12.84 -6.26
N PHE A 254 -2.98 12.67 -7.05
CA PHE A 254 -1.87 13.61 -7.09
C PHE A 254 -1.69 14.19 -8.48
N SER A 255 -1.34 15.47 -8.56
CA SER A 255 -0.77 16.10 -9.75
C SER A 255 0.53 16.83 -9.42
N ASN A 256 1.47 16.78 -10.36
CA ASN A 256 2.74 17.50 -10.28
C ASN A 256 2.60 19.02 -10.54
N LEU A 257 1.45 19.47 -11.05
CA LEU A 257 1.19 20.84 -11.50
C LEU A 257 2.25 21.38 -12.48
N ALA A 258 2.93 20.49 -13.21
CA ALA A 258 3.87 20.88 -14.25
C ALA A 258 3.15 21.10 -15.58
N ASN A 259 2.19 20.23 -15.90
CA ASN A 259 1.44 20.26 -17.17
C ASN A 259 -0.07 20.31 -16.98
N ILE A 260 -0.58 19.66 -15.93
CA ILE A 260 -2.02 19.49 -15.70
C ILE A 260 -2.33 19.77 -14.23
N SER A 261 -3.40 20.52 -13.94
CA SER A 261 -4.06 20.55 -12.65
C SER A 261 -5.37 19.76 -12.69
N LEU A 262 -5.80 19.29 -11.52
CA LEU A 262 -7.06 18.58 -11.31
C LEU A 262 -8.06 19.54 -10.67
N ASP A 263 -9.04 19.98 -11.44
CA ASP A 263 -10.12 20.82 -10.92
C ASP A 263 -11.27 19.95 -10.42
N ARG A 264 -11.62 20.08 -9.14
CA ARG A 264 -12.59 19.19 -8.48
C ARG A 264 -14.01 19.63 -8.79
N ILE A 265 -14.74 18.80 -9.52
CA ILE A 265 -16.14 19.04 -9.88
C ILE A 265 -17.07 18.49 -8.82
N MET A 266 -16.78 17.27 -8.36
CA MET A 266 -17.62 16.55 -7.41
C MET A 266 -16.77 15.68 -6.52
N GLN A 267 -17.12 15.63 -5.24
CA GLN A 267 -16.56 14.68 -4.30
C GLN A 267 -17.62 14.26 -3.29
N THR A 268 -17.85 12.97 -3.23
CA THR A 268 -18.68 12.30 -2.23
C THR A 268 -17.85 11.20 -1.57
N GLU A 269 -18.46 10.43 -0.67
CA GLU A 269 -17.81 9.25 -0.12
C GLU A 269 -17.54 8.16 -1.18
N SER A 270 -18.36 8.10 -2.23
CA SER A 270 -18.31 7.05 -3.26
C SER A 270 -17.72 7.51 -4.59
N GLU A 271 -17.50 8.81 -4.80
CA GLU A 271 -17.02 9.30 -6.08
C GLU A 271 -16.16 10.54 -5.91
N ILE A 272 -15.08 10.62 -6.69
CA ILE A 272 -14.38 11.87 -6.95
C ILE A 272 -14.30 12.06 -8.46
N ARG A 273 -14.71 13.25 -8.92
CA ARG A 273 -14.68 13.65 -10.32
C ARG A 273 -13.90 14.94 -10.48
N VAL A 274 -12.94 14.93 -11.39
CA VAL A 274 -12.04 16.05 -11.65
C VAL A 274 -11.92 16.33 -13.14
N ASN A 275 -11.87 17.60 -13.50
CA ASN A 275 -11.46 18.06 -14.81
C ASN A 275 -9.94 18.21 -14.85
N PHE A 276 -9.38 18.03 -16.05
CA PHE A 276 -7.99 18.36 -16.30
C PHE A 276 -7.94 19.80 -16.82
N LEU A 277 -7.10 20.64 -16.20
CA LEU A 277 -6.78 21.97 -16.71
C LEU A 277 -5.30 21.99 -17.08
N GLN A 278 -4.96 22.41 -18.30
CA GLN A 278 -3.58 22.64 -18.67
C GLN A 278 -3.02 23.86 -17.93
N ILE A 279 -1.77 23.76 -17.48
CA ILE A 279 -1.03 24.84 -16.79
C ILE A 279 -0.01 25.46 -17.75
#